data_AF-A0A838VUI0-F1
#
_entry.id   AF-A0A838VUI0-F1
#
_cell.length_a   1.000
_cell.length_b   1.000
_cell.length_c   1.000
_cell.angle_alpha   90.00
_cell.angle_beta   90.00
_cell.angle_gamma   90.00
#
_symmetry.space_group_name_H-M   'P 1'
#
loop_
_entity.id
_entity.type
_entity.pdbx_description
1 polymer ?
#
loop_
_entity_poly.entity_id
_entity_poly.type
_entity_poly.pdbx_seq_one_letter_code
_entity_poly.pdbx_strand_id
1 'polypeptide(L)' 'MNPNNTLSNYIDGQWCVSTATEYLDVINPATAQLLAKVPLSPASEVNQAADAAAAAFITWRRT' A
#
# COMPACT_ATOMS: atom_id res chain seq x y z
N MET A 1 -16.30 -3.21 3.86
CA MET A 1 -15.63 -2.82 2.61
C MET A 1 -15.47 -1.32 2.63
N ASN A 2 -14.30 -0.79 2.24
CA ASN A 2 -14.12 0.66 2.14
C ASN A 2 -15.14 1.22 1.14
N PRO A 3 -15.84 2.33 1.46
CA PRO A 3 -16.96 2.85 0.65
C PRO A 3 -16.57 3.23 -0.80
N ASN A 4 -15.27 3.38 -1.09
CA ASN A 4 -14.75 3.77 -2.40
C ASN A 4 -13.93 2.66 -3.11
N ASN A 5 -13.95 1.41 -2.63
CA ASN A 5 -13.12 0.31 -3.16
C ASN A 5 -11.60 0.65 -3.23
N THR A 6 -11.12 1.53 -2.34
CA THR A 6 -9.71 1.93 -2.23
C THR A 6 -8.94 0.96 -1.34
N LEU A 7 -7.77 0.52 -1.80
CA LEU A 7 -6.86 -0.32 -1.03
C LEU A 7 -6.03 0.52 -0.04
N SER A 8 -5.64 -0.11 1.06
CA SER A 8 -4.69 0.41 2.04
C SER A 8 -3.30 -0.15 1.78
N ASN A 9 -2.27 0.60 2.14
CA ASN A 9 -0.91 0.07 2.18
C ASN A 9 -0.75 -0.87 3.38
N TYR A 10 0.20 -1.78 3.33
CA TYR A 10 0.56 -2.63 4.47
C TYR A 10 1.99 -2.35 4.88
N ILE A 11 2.15 -1.65 6.01
CA ILE A 11 3.44 -1.15 6.49
C ILE A 11 3.58 -1.57 7.94
N ASP A 12 4.75 -2.12 8.29
CA ASP A 12 5.08 -2.53 9.67
C ASP A 12 4.04 -3.48 10.31
N GLY A 13 3.54 -4.43 9.53
CA GLY A 13 2.56 -5.41 10.01
C GLY A 13 1.14 -4.83 10.21
N GLN A 14 0.84 -3.66 9.65
CA GLN A 14 -0.46 -3.01 9.81
C GLN A 14 -1.00 -2.48 8.48
N TRP A 15 -2.34 -2.49 8.33
CA TRP A 15 -3.02 -1.83 7.23
C TRP A 15 -3.09 -0.32 7.49
N CYS A 16 -2.46 0.47 6.64
CA CYS A 16 -2.37 1.92 6.75
C CYS A 16 -3.14 2.58 5.60
N VAL A 17 -4.10 3.45 5.95
CA VAL A 17 -4.80 4.28 4.95
C VAL A 17 -3.81 5.33 4.45
N SER A 18 -3.61 5.38 3.14
CA SER A 18 -2.72 6.37 2.52
C SER A 18 -3.31 7.77 2.57
N THR A 19 -2.44 8.77 2.70
CA THR A 19 -2.69 10.20 2.55
C THR A 19 -2.60 10.68 1.10
N ALA A 20 -2.36 9.75 0.14
CA ALA A 20 -2.35 10.04 -1.28
C ALA A 20 -3.63 10.76 -1.73
N THR A 21 -3.46 11.74 -2.60
CA THR A 21 -4.56 12.44 -3.28
C THR A 21 -4.88 11.82 -4.64
N GLU A 22 -3.95 11.05 -5.20
CA GLU A 22 -4.07 10.39 -6.49
C GLU A 22 -4.15 8.87 -6.33
N TYR A 23 -4.96 8.25 -7.18
CA TYR A 23 -5.22 6.81 -7.17
C TYR A 23 -5.24 6.27 -8.60
N LEU A 24 -4.76 5.05 -8.79
CA LEU A 24 -4.89 4.32 -10.05
C LEU A 24 -5.99 3.27 -9.96
N ASP A 25 -6.68 3.07 -11.08
CA ASP A 25 -7.69 2.04 -11.21
C ASP A 25 -7.05 0.68 -11.47
N VAL A 26 -7.47 -0.31 -10.68
CA VAL A 26 -7.14 -1.72 -10.91
C VAL A 26 -8.26 -2.29 -11.77
N ILE A 27 -7.98 -2.50 -13.05
CA ILE A 27 -8.94 -2.98 -14.04
C ILE A 27 -8.74 -4.47 -14.30
N ASN A 28 -9.83 -5.22 -14.38
CA ASN A 28 -9.80 -6.60 -14.87
C ASN A 28 -9.47 -6.60 -16.38
N PRO A 29 -8.35 -7.19 -16.82
CA PRO A 29 -7.95 -7.15 -18.24
C PRO A 29 -8.86 -7.98 -19.16
N ALA A 30 -9.63 -8.94 -18.63
CA ALA A 30 -10.53 -9.77 -19.42
C ALA A 30 -11.92 -9.14 -19.60
N THR A 31 -12.37 -8.30 -18.67
CA THR A 31 -13.75 -7.77 -18.65
C THR A 31 -13.83 -6.24 -18.66
N ALA A 32 -12.70 -5.55 -18.56
CA ALA A 32 -12.61 -4.10 -18.39
C ALA A 32 -13.33 -3.54 -17.13
N GLN A 33 -13.73 -4.40 -16.19
CA GLN A 33 -14.38 -3.99 -14.95
C GLN A 33 -13.39 -3.39 -13.96
N LEU A 34 -13.79 -2.32 -13.27
CA LEU A 34 -13.05 -1.75 -12.14
C LEU A 34 -13.14 -2.70 -10.94
N LEU A 35 -11.98 -3.14 -10.43
CA LEU A 35 -11.87 -4.01 -9.26
C LEU A 35 -11.64 -3.18 -7.99
N ALA A 36 -10.69 -2.24 -8.04
CA ALA A 36 -10.27 -1.44 -6.91
C ALA A 36 -9.54 -0.17 -7.35
N LYS A 37 -9.22 0.70 -6.38
CA LYS A 37 -8.32 1.84 -6.55
C LYS A 37 -7.09 1.68 -5.65
N VAL A 38 -5.89 1.83 -6.21
CA VAL A 38 -4.62 1.79 -5.45
C VAL A 38 -4.05 3.20 -5.27
N PRO A 39 -3.60 3.57 -4.06
CA PRO A 39 -3.03 4.90 -3.84
C PRO A 39 -1.69 5.05 -4.54
N LEU A 40 -1.48 6.19 -5.20
CA LEU A 40 -0.14 6.66 -5.57
C LEU A 40 0.51 7.25 -4.33
N SER A 41 1.10 6.35 -3.54
CA SER A 41 1.56 6.65 -2.18
C SER A 41 2.63 7.74 -2.18
N PRO A 42 2.52 8.75 -1.28
CA PRO A 42 3.50 9.82 -1.18
C PRO A 42 4.85 9.29 -0.67
N ALA A 43 5.90 10.05 -0.96
CA ALA A 43 7.26 9.69 -0.56
C ALA A 43 7.41 9.46 0.96
N SER A 44 6.63 10.15 1.79
CA SER A 44 6.63 9.95 3.25
C SER A 44 6.22 8.55 3.67
N GLU A 45 5.23 7.95 3.01
CA GLU A 45 4.78 6.58 3.30
C GLU A 45 5.78 5.55 2.77
N VAL A 46 6.41 5.83 1.63
CA VAL A 46 7.51 4.99 1.10
C VAL A 46 8.70 5.00 2.08
N ASN A 47 9.06 6.17 2.61
CA ASN A 47 10.12 6.30 3.61
C ASN A 47 9.76 5.53 4.89
N GLN A 48 8.53 5.66 5.39
CA GLN A 48 8.05 4.90 6.55
C GLN A 48 8.17 3.39 6.32
N ALA A 49 7.82 2.89 5.13
CA ALA A 49 7.96 1.49 4.79
C ALA A 49 9.44 1.04 4.74
N ALA A 50 10.31 1.86 4.16
CA ALA A 50 11.75 1.59 4.11
C ALA A 50 12.39 1.56 5.51
N ASP A 51 12.03 2.51 6.38
CA ASP A 51 12.52 2.59 7.75
C ASP A 51 12.07 1.36 8.58
N ALA A 52 10.79 0.98 8.48
CA ALA A 52 10.27 -0.21 9.14
C ALA A 52 10.97 -1.49 8.64
N ALA A 53 11.18 -1.62 7.32
CA ALA A 53 11.92 -2.74 6.74
C ALA A 53 13.38 -2.78 7.22
N ALA A 54 14.05 -1.63 7.30
CA ALA A 54 15.42 -1.55 7.80
C ALA A 54 15.54 -1.96 9.28
N ALA A 55 14.58 -1.55 10.12
CA ALA A 55 14.51 -1.96 11.52
C ALA A 55 14.27 -3.48 11.66
N ALA A 56 13.29 -4.02 10.93
CA ALA A 56 12.98 -5.44 10.95
C ALA A 56 14.14 -6.32 10.43
N PHE A 57 14.92 -5.81 9.48
CA PHE A 57 16.05 -6.55 8.90
C PHE A 57 17.09 -6.97 9.94
N ILE A 58 17.30 -6.19 11.01
CA ILE A 58 18.30 -6.48 12.05
C ILE A 58 18.06 -7.85 12.71
N THR A 59 16.80 -8.18 12.97
CA THR A 59 16.41 -9.45 13.60
C THR A 59 16.12 -10.52 12.55
N TRP A 60 15.39 -10.17 11.49
CA TRP A 60 15.00 -11.11 10.43
C TRP A 60 16.20 -11.75 9.72
N ARG A 61 17.32 -11.05 9.53
CA ARG A 61 18.51 -11.61 8.88
C ARG A 61 19.19 -12.76 9.65
N ARG A 62 18.69 -13.09 10.85
CA ARG A 62 19.22 -14.13 11.75
C ARG A 62 18.27 -15.32 11.89
N THR A 63 17.12 -15.28 11.22
CA THR A 63 16.13 -16.36 11.13
C THR A 63 16.22 -17.02 9.77
#